data_AF-A0A7V8YJW2-F1
#
_entry.id   AF-A0A7V8YJW2-F1
#
_cell.length_a   1.000
_cell.length_b   1.000
_cell.length_c   1.000
_cell.angle_alpha   90.00
_cell.angle_beta   90.00
_cell.angle_gamma   90.00
#
_symmetry.space_group_name_H-M   'P 1'
#
loop_
_entity.id
_entity.type
_entity.pdbx_description
1 polymer ?
#
loop_
_entity_poly.entity_id
_entity_poly.type
_entity_poly.pdbx_seq_one_letter_code
_entity_poly.pdbx_strand_id
1 'polypeptide(L)'
;MTEARPTDRVLDMGTGSGVNAILAAQRGSEVLGVDLNPAAVDAARRNADRHEVQARFEASDIYSAVDGTFDLMIIDPPFRWFAPATSPRRRLLMRATQASGGSSLA
;
A
#
# COMPACT_ATOMS: atom_id res chain seq x y z
N MET A 1 3.18 -9.78 12.36
CA MET A 1 1.75 -9.57 12.07
C MET A 1 0.89 -9.98 13.27
N THR A 2 1.17 -9.44 14.45
CA THR A 2 0.43 -9.75 15.69
C THR A 2 -0.56 -8.66 16.05
N GLU A 3 -0.41 -7.50 15.42
CA GLU A 3 -1.11 -6.26 15.69
C GLU A 3 -2.50 -6.22 15.05
N ALA A 4 -2.64 -6.82 13.86
CA ALA A 4 -3.92 -6.92 13.14
C ALA A 4 -4.87 -7.89 13.86
N ARG A 5 -6.06 -7.40 14.21
CA ARG A 5 -7.14 -8.16 14.83
C ARG A 5 -8.19 -8.53 13.78
N PRO A 6 -8.94 -9.64 13.97
CA PRO A 6 -9.93 -10.10 13.00
C PRO A 6 -11.00 -9.07 12.61
N THR A 7 -11.29 -8.09 13.46
CA THR A 7 -12.31 -7.06 13.22
C THR A 7 -11.75 -5.77 12.63
N ASP A 8 -10.44 -5.66 12.47
CA ASP A 8 -9.80 -4.42 12.04
C ASP A 8 -10.02 -4.19 10.54
N ARG A 9 -10.21 -2.93 10.18
CA ARG A 9 -10.06 -2.43 8.80
C ARG A 9 -8.60 -2.04 8.61
N VAL A 10 -7.88 -2.78 7.77
CA VAL A 10 -6.44 -2.65 7.58
C VAL A 10 -6.12 -2.01 6.24
N LEU A 11 -5.29 -0.96 6.25
CA LEU A 11 -4.68 -0.37 5.07
C LEU A 11 -3.21 -0.80 4.97
N ASP A 12 -2.83 -1.50 3.91
CA ASP A 12 -1.44 -1.84 3.59
C ASP A 12 -0.90 -0.88 2.52
N MET A 13 -0.14 0.12 2.95
CA MET A 13 0.33 1.23 2.11
C MET A 13 1.69 0.89 1.49
N GLY A 14 1.73 0.84 0.16
CA GLY A 14 2.87 0.29 -0.57
C GLY A 14 2.90 -1.24 -0.50
N THR A 15 1.75 -1.87 -0.72
CA THR A 15 1.51 -3.30 -0.47
C THR A 15 2.45 -4.23 -1.26
N GLY A 16 3.05 -3.75 -2.35
CA GLY A 16 3.96 -4.55 -3.16
C GLY A 16 3.29 -5.84 -3.67
N SER A 17 3.83 -6.99 -3.27
CA SER A 17 3.27 -8.30 -3.61
C SER A 17 2.15 -8.78 -2.66
N GLY A 18 1.71 -7.93 -1.73
CA GLY A 18 0.59 -8.20 -0.83
C GLY A 18 0.92 -9.02 0.41
N VAL A 19 2.19 -9.21 0.78
CA VAL A 19 2.57 -10.11 1.88
C VAL A 19 1.88 -9.74 3.20
N ASN A 20 1.95 -8.47 3.60
CA ASN A 20 1.32 -8.02 4.84
C ASN A 20 -0.20 -8.04 4.71
N ALA A 21 -0.76 -7.49 3.63
CA ALA A 21 -2.19 -7.56 3.36
C ALA A 21 -2.78 -9.00 3.46
N ILE A 22 -2.10 -9.99 2.88
CA ILE A 22 -2.53 -11.39 2.91
C ILE A 22 -2.48 -11.94 4.35
N LEU A 23 -1.42 -11.66 5.09
CA LEU A 23 -1.31 -12.09 6.50
C LEU A 23 -2.40 -11.45 7.39
N ALA A 24 -2.84 -10.22 7.08
CA ALA A 24 -3.96 -9.58 7.78
C ALA A 24 -5.28 -10.24 7.42
N ALA A 25 -5.50 -10.52 6.13
CA ALA A 25 -6.71 -11.16 5.64
C ALA A 25 -6.86 -12.59 6.17
N GLN A 26 -5.78 -13.36 6.28
CA GLN A 26 -5.78 -14.70 6.90
C GLN A 26 -6.23 -14.68 8.37
N ARG A 27 -6.13 -13.53 9.05
CA ARG A 27 -6.60 -13.34 10.43
C ARG A 27 -8.07 -12.92 10.50
N GLY A 28 -8.73 -12.68 9.36
CA GLY A 28 -10.13 -12.26 9.28
C GLY A 28 -10.34 -10.76 9.08
N SER A 29 -9.27 -9.95 9.06
CA SER A 29 -9.36 -8.50 8.92
C SER A 29 -9.93 -8.08 7.55
N GLU A 30 -10.62 -6.94 7.48
CA GLU A 30 -11.01 -6.32 6.20
C GLU A 30 -9.79 -5.56 5.64
N VAL A 31 -9.27 -5.95 4.48
CA VAL A 31 -7.99 -5.41 3.98
C VAL A 31 -8.14 -4.64 2.67
N LEU A 32 -7.53 -3.46 2.63
CA LEU A 32 -7.19 -2.74 1.40
C LEU A 32 -5.66 -2.61 1.30
N GLY A 33 -5.06 -3.21 0.27
CA GLY A 33 -3.66 -2.97 -0.11
C GLY A 33 -3.56 -1.98 -1.27
N VAL A 34 -2.68 -1.00 -1.18
CA VAL A 34 -2.46 -0.04 -2.27
C VAL A 34 -1.00 0.07 -2.66
N ASP A 35 -0.73 0.20 -3.95
CA ASP A 35 0.62 0.45 -4.48
C ASP A 35 0.56 1.39 -5.69
N LEU A 36 1.61 2.19 -5.87
CA LEU A 36 1.73 3.06 -7.05
C LEU A 36 1.94 2.25 -8.34
N ASN A 37 2.52 1.06 -8.25
CA ASN A 37 2.81 0.21 -9.39
C ASN A 37 1.66 -0.79 -9.66
N PRO A 38 0.91 -0.64 -10.77
CA PRO A 38 -0.18 -1.56 -11.11
C PRO A 38 0.28 -3.03 -11.24
N ALA A 39 1.52 -3.27 -11.68
CA ALA A 39 2.04 -4.63 -11.77
C ALA A 39 2.24 -5.29 -10.39
N ALA A 40 2.51 -4.49 -9.36
CA ALA A 40 2.58 -4.96 -7.98
C ALA A 40 1.18 -5.31 -7.46
N VAL A 41 0.19 -4.45 -7.72
CA VAL A 41 -1.24 -4.70 -7.42
C VAL A 41 -1.72 -6.01 -8.06
N ASP A 42 -1.40 -6.24 -9.34
CA ASP A 42 -1.75 -7.50 -10.00
C ASP A 42 -1.06 -8.71 -9.38
N ALA A 43 0.18 -8.57 -8.91
CA ALA A 43 0.86 -9.63 -8.17
C ALA A 43 0.22 -9.89 -6.81
N ALA A 44 -0.18 -8.85 -6.09
CA ALA A 44 -0.88 -8.95 -4.82
C ALA A 44 -2.23 -9.65 -4.95
N ARG A 45 -3.03 -9.31 -5.99
CA ARG A 45 -4.29 -9.99 -6.32
C ARG A 45 -4.08 -11.49 -6.55
N ARG A 46 -3.14 -11.87 -7.44
CA ARG A 46 -2.80 -13.29 -7.69
C ARG A 46 -2.32 -14.01 -6.44
N ASN A 47 -1.58 -13.33 -5.57
CA ASN A 47 -1.11 -13.92 -4.33
C ASN A 47 -2.26 -14.10 -3.34
N ALA A 48 -3.21 -13.18 -3.25
CA ALA A 48 -4.40 -13.35 -2.43
C ALA A 48 -5.25 -14.55 -2.90
N ASP A 49 -5.46 -14.67 -4.21
CA ASP A 49 -6.15 -15.83 -4.81
C ASP A 49 -5.44 -17.14 -4.45
N ARG A 50 -4.10 -17.18 -4.59
CA ARG A 50 -3.28 -18.37 -4.28
C ARG A 50 -3.35 -18.78 -2.81
N HIS A 51 -3.58 -17.84 -1.89
CA HIS A 51 -3.71 -18.11 -0.46
C HIS A 51 -5.17 -18.17 0.00
N GLU A 52 -6.12 -18.14 -0.94
CA GLU A 52 -7.56 -18.27 -0.70
C GLU A 52 -8.10 -17.23 0.30
N VAL A 53 -7.57 -16.00 0.24
CA VAL A 53 -8.01 -14.89 1.09
C VAL A 53 -8.75 -13.80 0.34
N GLN A 54 -9.68 -13.15 1.02
CA GLN A 54 -10.41 -11.99 0.50
C GLN A 54 -9.70 -10.70 0.94
N ALA A 55 -9.13 -9.98 -0.02
CA ALA A 55 -8.53 -8.66 0.19
C ALA A 55 -8.70 -7.81 -1.08
N ARG A 56 -8.90 -6.50 -0.91
CA ARG A 56 -8.95 -5.56 -2.04
C ARG A 56 -7.56 -5.02 -2.30
N PHE A 57 -7.23 -4.83 -3.58
CA PHE A 57 -5.98 -4.23 -4.01
C PHE A 57 -6.22 -3.21 -5.09
N GLU A 58 -5.68 -2.00 -4.94
CA GLU A 58 -5.87 -0.90 -5.89
C GLU A 58 -4.56 -0.20 -6.23
N ALA A 59 -4.47 0.26 -7.47
CA ALA A 59 -3.40 1.17 -7.87
C ALA A 59 -3.69 2.55 -7.28
N SER A 60 -2.77 3.07 -6.48
CA SER A 60 -2.94 4.36 -5.79
C SER A 60 -1.63 5.12 -5.76
N ASP A 61 -1.68 6.40 -6.13
CA ASP A 61 -0.71 7.37 -5.63
C ASP A 61 -1.09 7.76 -4.21
N ILE A 62 -0.42 7.16 -3.23
CA ILE A 62 -0.66 7.29 -1.79
C ILE A 62 -2.16 7.09 -1.46
N TYR A 63 -2.94 8.16 -1.30
CA TYR A 63 -4.35 8.12 -0.90
C TYR A 63 -5.34 8.29 -2.05
N SER A 64 -4.90 8.46 -3.29
CA SER A 64 -5.80 8.74 -4.44
C SER A 64 -6.90 7.69 -4.68
N ALA A 65 -6.70 6.45 -4.25
CA ALA A 65 -7.71 5.38 -4.27
C ALA A 65 -8.11 4.89 -2.86
N VAL A 66 -7.87 5.68 -1.82
CA VAL A 66 -8.10 5.30 -0.42
C VAL A 66 -9.22 6.15 0.17
N ASP A 67 -10.37 5.52 0.43
CA ASP A 67 -11.52 6.14 1.05
C ASP A 67 -11.90 5.44 2.37
N GLY A 68 -12.40 6.22 3.33
CA GLY A 68 -12.90 5.71 4.61
C GLY A 68 -11.89 5.72 5.75
N THR A 69 -12.19 4.95 6.80
CA THR A 69 -11.40 4.88 8.04
C THR A 69 -10.83 3.49 8.23
N PHE A 70 -9.61 3.44 8.78
CA PHE A 70 -8.88 2.22 9.06
C PHE A 70 -8.48 2.19 10.54
N ASP A 71 -8.54 1.00 11.14
CA ASP A 71 -8.12 0.77 12.51
C ASP A 71 -6.61 0.55 12.60
N LEU A 72 -6.01 0.07 11.51
CA LEU A 72 -4.58 -0.19 11.39
C LEU A 72 -4.05 0.19 10.01
N MET A 73 -2.96 0.95 9.97
CA MET A 73 -2.18 1.20 8.76
C MET A 73 -0.83 0.49 8.87
N ILE A 74 -0.46 -0.23 7.82
CA ILE A 74 0.82 -0.93 7.68
C ILE A 74 1.64 -0.18 6.63
N ILE A 75 2.88 0.14 6.97
CA ILE A 75 3.89 0.66 6.06
C ILE A 75 5.17 -0.13 6.34
N ASP A 76 5.59 -0.97 5.39
CA ASP A 76 6.84 -1.73 5.45
C ASP A 76 7.78 -1.24 4.34
N PRO A 77 8.53 -0.14 4.59
CA PRO A 77 9.33 0.50 3.56
C PRO A 77 10.54 -0.38 3.19
N PRO A 78 11.12 -0.21 2.00
CA PRO A 78 12.26 -1.02 1.59
C PRO A 78 13.46 -0.81 2.52
N PHE A 79 14.04 -1.92 3.00
CA PHE A 79 15.25 -1.91 3.84
C PHE A 79 16.53 -1.45 3.13
N ARG A 80 16.45 -1.10 1.84
CA ARG A 80 17.59 -0.59 1.06
C ARG A 80 17.35 0.87 0.69
N TRP A 81 18.36 1.69 0.99
CA TRP A 81 18.45 3.06 0.51
C TRP A 81 18.70 3.05 -0.99
N PHE A 82 17.80 3.68 -1.74
CA PHE A 82 18.00 3.89 -3.17
C PHE A 82 18.56 5.30 -3.39
N ALA A 83 19.59 5.40 -4.23
CA ALA A 83 20.00 6.71 -4.73
C ALA A 83 18.78 7.37 -5.42
N PRO A 84 18.56 8.68 -5.22
CA PRO A 84 17.53 9.38 -5.96
C PRO A 84 17.73 9.11 -7.44
N ALA A 85 16.64 8.79 -8.11
CA ALA A 85 16.62 8.51 -9.52
C ALA A 85 17.26 9.65 -10.33
N THR A 86 18.51 9.50 -10.73
CA THR A 86 19.20 10.46 -11.62
C THR A 86 18.81 10.27 -13.08
N SER A 87 18.24 9.12 -13.45
CA SER A 87 17.71 8.87 -14.79
C SER A 87 16.33 9.53 -14.98
N PRO A 88 16.07 10.19 -16.13
CA PRO A 88 14.79 10.83 -16.42
C PRO A 88 13.58 9.89 -16.27
N ARG A 89 13.77 8.60 -16.56
CA ARG A 89 12.75 7.55 -16.46
C ARG A 89 12.38 7.16 -15.03
N ARG A 90 13.30 7.29 -14.07
CA ARG A 90 13.02 6.97 -12.65
C ARG A 90 12.65 8.20 -11.82
N ARG A 91 12.83 9.43 -12.35
CA ARG A 91 12.39 10.68 -11.68
C ARG A 91 10.88 10.74 -11.44
N LEU A 92 10.08 10.07 -12.27
CA LEU A 92 8.63 10.04 -12.12
C LEU A 92 8.19 9.34 -10.83
N LEU A 93 8.92 8.29 -10.42
CA LEU A 93 8.61 7.51 -9.21
C LEU A 93 8.82 8.30 -7.91
N MET A 94 9.65 9.34 -7.92
CA MET A 94 9.98 10.19 -6.74
C MET A 94 9.28 11.55 -6.75
N ARG A 95 8.59 11.93 -7.83
CA ARG A 95 7.83 13.21 -7.87
C ARG A 95 6.41 13.08 -7.34
N ALA A 96 5.85 11.87 -7.32
CA ALA A 96 4.60 11.57 -6.64
C ALA A 96 4.68 11.79 -5.11
N THR A 97 5.88 11.69 -4.53
CA THR A 97 6.12 11.87 -3.08
C THR A 97 6.31 13.32 -2.62
N GLN A 98 6.17 14.34 -3.49
CA GLN A 98 6.12 15.75 -3.05
C GLN A 98 5.12 16.59 -3.86
N ALA A 99 3.85 16.50 -3.48
CA ALA A 99 2.89 17.61 -3.49
C ALA A 99 1.83 17.24 -2.45
N SER A 100 1.59 17.98 -1.37
CA SER A 100 1.40 19.43 -1.30
C SER A 100 1.90 20.01 0.03
N GLY A 101 3.00 20.77 -0.03
CA GLY A 101 3.19 21.92 0.85
C GLY A 101 2.52 23.12 0.20
N GLY A 102 1.25 23.35 0.51
CA GLY A 102 0.48 24.53 0.12
C GLY A 102 -0.11 25.18 1.36
N SER A 103 0.46 26.33 1.73
CA SER A 103 0.11 27.19 2.86
C SER A 103 -1.33 27.73 2.82
N SER A 104 -1.97 27.82 4.00
CA SER A 104 -2.59 29.09 4.44
C SER A 104 -2.72 29.10 5.97
N LEU A 105 -1.83 29.86 6.61
CA LEU A 105 -2.16 30.58 7.83
C LEU A 105 -2.77 31.91 7.37
N ALA A 106 -4.07 32.06 7.58
CA ALA A 106 -4.83 33.28 7.85
C ALA A 106 -6.33 32.97 7.70
#